data_AF-A0A925H0V8-F1
#
_entry.id   AF-A0A925H0V8-F1
#
_cell.length_a   1.000
_cell.length_b   1.000
_cell.length_c   1.000
_cell.angle_alpha   90.00
_cell.angle_beta   90.00
_cell.angle_gamma   90.00
#
_symmetry.space_group_name_H-M   'P 1'
#
loop_
_entity.id
_entity.type
_entity.pdbx_description
1 polymer ?
#
loop_
_entity_poly.entity_id
_entity_poly.type
_entity_poly.pdbx_seq_one_letter_code
_entity_poly.pdbx_strand_id
1 'polypeptide(L)'
;MKATVVLLLFTLFLISPSHASADIITGLKAAFGFEEGSGTMTADQSGNQAPATLVNNPAWSSGKIGTSSILFDKANDFINAGAGSNLANLELQGGGGMSISFWIRPTTLGNQAILNKGSGSAYSFGLYTNAAGRLIFDRKHSSTALNVRQDNMLTTGQWQHVLLTWNGNSDLASVKIYRNGVQQTGTYGTAGSGTKNNDASLTMYIGAENGAYGINGSMDDVRFYNRVLTNTDAFELFNYNGSGGPVDVVPPLRTNAVPSGTLPAGTLTTTLSLNTNESAICKYGTTANTSYAALPHTFGATGGTSHAQSLGGLTNGTSYSYVIRCADTVGNPNTNDFPINFAVGVPAGGGPVTFADTLVVNGLSFPTAMAFAPDGRIFVTEKDSGRIRVIKNGAILPTAFATVSVRNENERGLLGLAVDPNFSVNGNVYVYHTANSGSAVRNRIVKLKASSTNADVSDGTQTMIFELQPLDSGYHNGGALLFGNDGKLYAAVGENGYEDDSQNVNSFRGKIIRINTDGSIPADNPTSFDGTGATTTGVYRAVWAMGFRNPFTFGVDPVSGEIRVNDVGAGMWEEINVLSKGGNFGWPICEGALFHGTSNTC
;
A
#
# COMPACT_ATOMS: atom_id res chain seq x y z
N MET A 1 75.92 20.42 52.95
CA MET A 1 75.47 19.42 51.97
C MET A 1 73.96 19.49 51.83
N LYS A 2 73.48 20.00 50.69
CA LYS A 2 72.21 19.64 50.04
C LYS A 2 72.27 20.24 48.64
N ALA A 3 72.29 19.36 47.64
CA ALA A 3 72.46 19.69 46.24
C ALA A 3 71.15 20.23 45.65
N THR A 4 71.23 21.35 44.95
CA THR A 4 70.14 21.86 44.09
C THR A 4 70.42 21.37 42.67
N VAL A 5 69.66 20.38 42.21
CA VAL A 5 69.66 19.92 40.82
C VAL A 5 68.74 20.86 40.04
N VAL A 6 69.32 21.64 39.12
CA VAL A 6 68.58 22.39 38.10
C VAL A 6 68.33 21.43 36.94
N LEU A 7 67.07 21.04 36.74
CA LEU A 7 66.64 20.24 35.61
C LEU A 7 66.38 21.18 34.42
N LEU A 8 67.32 21.26 33.48
CA LEU A 8 67.07 21.88 32.17
C LEU A 8 66.18 20.95 31.34
N LEU A 9 64.89 21.29 31.20
CA LEU A 9 64.04 20.74 30.15
C LEU A 9 64.45 21.37 28.81
N PHE A 10 65.11 20.60 27.95
CA PHE A 10 65.15 20.89 26.52
C PHE A 10 63.79 20.49 25.92
N THR A 11 62.88 21.45 25.78
CA THR A 11 61.69 21.29 24.94
C THR A 11 62.15 21.30 23.49
N LEU A 12 62.33 20.11 22.91
CA LEU A 12 62.52 19.95 21.47
C LEU A 12 61.19 20.35 20.80
N PHE A 13 61.08 21.61 20.38
CA PHE A 13 60.08 22.00 19.39
C PHE A 13 60.43 21.24 18.12
N LEU A 14 59.74 20.12 17.87
CA LEU A 14 59.58 19.60 16.52
C LEU A 14 58.82 20.68 15.75
N ILE A 15 59.57 21.56 15.11
CA ILE A 15 59.08 22.31 13.96
C ILE A 15 58.77 21.23 12.91
N SER A 16 57.52 20.78 12.86
CA SER A 16 57.00 20.10 11.70
C SER A 16 57.25 21.05 10.53
N PRO A 17 57.99 20.64 9.48
CA PRO A 17 58.14 21.49 8.31
C PRO A 17 56.72 21.80 7.83
N SER A 18 56.43 23.07 7.59
CA SER A 18 55.22 23.47 6.87
C SER A 18 55.28 22.83 5.48
N HIS A 19 54.76 21.61 5.37
CA HIS A 19 54.46 21.03 4.09
C HIS A 19 53.26 21.80 3.57
N ALA A 20 53.34 22.29 2.33
CA ALA A 20 52.16 22.81 1.66
C ALA A 20 51.09 21.70 1.73
N SER A 21 49.89 22.04 2.23
CA SER A 21 48.76 21.11 2.30
C SER A 21 48.64 20.41 0.95
N ALA A 22 48.82 19.09 0.94
CA ALA A 22 48.75 18.35 -0.32
C ALA A 22 47.31 18.39 -0.86
N ASP A 23 47.19 18.34 -2.19
CA ASP A 23 45.90 18.33 -2.84
C ASP A 23 45.37 16.89 -2.85
N ILE A 24 44.42 16.59 -1.96
CA ILE A 24 43.75 15.28 -1.89
C ILE A 24 42.34 15.30 -2.51
N ILE A 25 42.00 16.38 -3.23
CA ILE A 25 40.66 16.61 -3.80
C ILE A 25 40.69 16.50 -5.34
N THR A 26 41.68 17.11 -5.98
CA THR A 26 41.77 17.10 -7.44
C THR A 26 41.90 15.68 -7.96
N GLY A 27 41.13 15.37 -8.99
CA GLY A 27 41.11 14.07 -9.64
C GLY A 27 40.42 12.96 -8.84
N LEU A 28 39.78 13.29 -7.71
CA LEU A 28 38.91 12.36 -6.98
C LEU A 28 37.66 12.05 -7.82
N LYS A 29 37.32 10.76 -7.93
CA LYS A 29 36.22 10.24 -8.76
C LYS A 29 35.13 9.54 -7.99
N ALA A 30 35.47 8.98 -6.83
CA ALA A 30 34.52 8.52 -5.84
C ALA A 30 35.21 8.50 -4.47
N ALA A 31 34.47 8.85 -3.42
CA ALA A 31 34.92 8.73 -2.03
C ALA A 31 33.77 8.23 -1.16
N PHE A 32 34.03 7.15 -0.42
CA PHE A 32 33.06 6.52 0.47
C PHE A 32 33.61 6.54 1.89
N GLY A 33 33.11 7.47 2.70
CA GLY A 33 33.50 7.64 4.09
C GLY A 33 32.75 6.71 5.06
N PHE A 34 31.64 6.11 4.64
CA PHE A 34 30.84 5.20 5.48
C PHE A 34 30.39 5.82 6.82
N GLU A 35 29.92 7.06 6.78
CA GLU A 35 29.48 7.84 7.95
C GLU A 35 27.95 7.77 8.20
N GLU A 36 27.23 6.99 7.40
CA GLU A 36 25.76 6.90 7.48
C GLU A 36 25.29 6.13 8.72
N GLY A 37 26.14 5.24 9.27
CA GLY A 37 25.90 4.47 10.49
C GLY A 37 24.74 3.46 10.44
N SER A 38 23.97 3.43 9.35
CA SER A 38 22.84 2.53 9.12
C SER A 38 22.41 2.54 7.65
N GLY A 39 21.60 1.57 7.24
CA GLY A 39 21.05 1.48 5.89
C GLY A 39 21.85 0.59 4.93
N THR A 40 21.47 0.62 3.65
CA THR A 40 22.00 -0.27 2.59
C THR A 40 22.70 0.50 1.47
N MET A 41 22.91 1.80 1.63
CA MET A 41 23.61 2.65 0.66
C MET A 41 24.67 3.48 1.36
N THR A 42 25.72 3.85 0.63
CA THR A 42 26.71 4.83 1.06
C THR A 42 26.83 5.92 0.01
N ALA A 43 26.90 7.16 0.48
CA ALA A 43 27.00 8.35 -0.32
C ALA A 43 28.40 8.52 -0.91
N ASP A 44 28.47 9.14 -2.09
CA ASP A 44 29.73 9.54 -2.71
C ASP A 44 30.11 10.96 -2.28
N GLN A 45 31.06 11.05 -1.37
CA GLN A 45 31.58 12.31 -0.83
C GLN A 45 32.47 13.07 -1.83
N SER A 46 32.77 12.51 -3.01
CA SER A 46 33.60 13.21 -4.01
C SER A 46 32.86 14.32 -4.77
N GLY A 47 31.52 14.39 -4.64
CA GLY A 47 30.67 15.32 -5.38
C GLY A 47 30.36 14.87 -6.82
N ASN A 48 30.80 13.68 -7.24
CA ASN A 48 30.56 13.15 -8.58
C ASN A 48 29.28 12.30 -8.70
N GLN A 49 28.48 12.18 -7.64
CA GLN A 49 27.18 11.50 -7.61
C GLN A 49 27.25 10.01 -7.98
N ALA A 50 28.24 9.28 -7.47
CA ALA A 50 28.38 7.84 -7.65
C ALA A 50 28.11 7.04 -6.35
N PRO A 51 26.89 7.09 -5.75
CA PRO A 51 26.60 6.35 -4.54
C PRO A 51 26.75 4.84 -4.77
N ALA A 52 27.05 4.10 -3.71
CA ALA A 52 27.25 2.66 -3.78
C ALA A 52 26.28 1.90 -2.88
N THR A 53 25.95 0.67 -3.28
CA THR A 53 25.02 -0.20 -2.55
C THR A 53 25.78 -1.20 -1.71
N LEU A 54 25.41 -1.31 -0.43
CA LEU A 54 25.88 -2.36 0.47
C LEU A 54 25.03 -3.61 0.21
N VAL A 55 25.67 -4.69 -0.21
CA VAL A 55 25.00 -5.93 -0.63
C VAL A 55 25.19 -7.00 0.44
N ASN A 56 24.10 -7.71 0.75
CA ASN A 56 23.98 -8.72 1.82
C ASN A 56 24.00 -8.19 3.26
N ASN A 57 23.77 -6.89 3.43
CA ASN A 57 23.63 -6.22 4.73
C ASN A 57 24.89 -6.32 5.62
N PRO A 58 26.07 -5.89 5.13
CA PRO A 58 27.23 -5.78 5.99
C PRO A 58 26.93 -4.90 7.20
N ALA A 59 27.51 -5.28 8.35
CA ALA A 59 27.27 -4.58 9.59
C ALA A 59 28.03 -3.24 9.63
N TRP A 60 27.47 -2.26 10.33
CA TRP A 60 28.17 -1.02 10.64
C TRP A 60 29.04 -1.20 11.90
N SER A 61 30.23 -0.60 11.92
CA SER A 61 31.18 -0.67 13.05
C SER A 61 31.82 0.69 13.32
N SER A 62 32.50 0.86 14.45
CA SER A 62 33.21 2.11 14.76
C SER A 62 34.31 2.40 13.73
N GLY A 63 34.23 3.60 13.15
CA GLY A 63 35.14 4.09 12.11
C GLY A 63 36.56 4.38 12.58
N LYS A 64 37.48 4.49 11.62
CA LYS A 64 38.83 5.03 11.81
C LYS A 64 38.87 6.54 11.55
N ILE A 65 38.14 6.97 10.54
CA ILE A 65 37.76 8.34 10.26
C ILE A 65 36.31 8.49 10.71
N GLY A 66 35.94 9.69 11.18
CA GLY A 66 34.60 9.97 11.69
C GLY A 66 34.10 8.98 12.73
N THR A 67 32.89 8.48 12.53
CA THR A 67 32.10 7.75 13.53
C THR A 67 31.82 6.30 13.15
N SER A 68 31.69 5.97 11.86
CA SER A 68 31.33 4.63 11.41
C SER A 68 32.21 4.10 10.27
N SER A 69 32.08 2.79 10.02
CA SER A 69 32.77 2.03 8.97
C SER A 69 31.93 0.81 8.61
N ILE A 70 32.31 0.11 7.55
CA ILE A 70 31.66 -1.14 7.13
C ILE A 70 32.46 -2.35 7.64
N LEU A 71 31.78 -3.28 8.30
CA LEU A 71 32.30 -4.58 8.73
C LEU A 71 31.82 -5.68 7.78
N PHE A 72 32.78 -6.31 7.12
CA PHE A 72 32.57 -7.42 6.17
C PHE A 72 32.78 -8.77 6.84
N ASP A 73 31.90 -9.73 6.55
CA ASP A 73 31.88 -11.05 7.17
C ASP A 73 32.66 -12.16 6.43
N LYS A 74 33.30 -11.84 5.28
CA LYS A 74 33.98 -12.75 4.33
C LYS A 74 33.06 -13.64 3.51
N ALA A 75 31.84 -13.91 3.95
CA ALA A 75 30.97 -14.88 3.31
C ALA A 75 30.42 -14.32 2.01
N ASN A 76 29.75 -13.18 2.09
CA ASN A 76 29.05 -12.59 0.95
C ASN A 76 28.85 -11.07 1.05
N ASP A 77 29.33 -10.41 2.10
CA ASP A 77 29.28 -8.97 2.23
C ASP A 77 30.17 -8.26 1.19
N PHE A 78 29.61 -7.28 0.48
CA PHE A 78 30.39 -6.39 -0.39
C PHE A 78 29.67 -5.07 -0.66
N ILE A 79 30.40 -4.12 -1.24
CA ILE A 79 29.84 -2.86 -1.75
C ILE A 79 29.90 -2.90 -3.28
N ASN A 80 28.76 -2.60 -3.91
CA ASN A 80 28.61 -2.44 -5.34
C ASN A 80 28.61 -0.94 -5.69
N ALA A 81 29.73 -0.44 -6.22
CA ALA A 81 29.87 0.93 -6.69
C ALA A 81 29.50 1.10 -8.19
N GLY A 82 28.90 0.07 -8.79
CA GLY A 82 28.35 0.12 -10.15
C GLY A 82 29.39 0.19 -11.27
N ALA A 83 28.88 0.37 -12.49
CA ALA A 83 29.66 0.51 -13.72
C ALA A 83 29.61 1.94 -14.28
N GLY A 84 29.41 2.95 -13.41
CA GLY A 84 29.27 4.34 -13.82
C GLY A 84 30.51 4.88 -14.52
N SER A 85 30.31 5.88 -15.40
CA SER A 85 31.39 6.54 -16.15
C SER A 85 32.46 7.17 -15.24
N ASN A 86 32.13 7.53 -14.00
CA ASN A 86 33.10 8.09 -13.04
C ASN A 86 34.24 7.12 -12.69
N LEU A 87 33.96 5.81 -12.67
CA LEU A 87 34.95 4.76 -12.35
C LEU A 87 35.43 3.97 -13.58
N ALA A 88 35.06 4.42 -14.79
CA ALA A 88 35.39 3.76 -16.05
C ALA A 88 36.77 4.16 -16.58
N ASN A 89 37.68 3.22 -16.79
CA ASN A 89 39.05 3.42 -17.29
C ASN A 89 39.73 4.61 -16.61
N LEU A 90 39.76 4.61 -15.27
CA LEU A 90 40.24 5.73 -14.45
C LEU A 90 41.61 6.25 -14.93
N GLU A 91 42.49 5.35 -15.34
CA GLU A 91 43.83 5.67 -15.81
C GLU A 91 43.87 6.44 -17.15
N LEU A 92 42.75 6.45 -17.89
CA LEU A 92 42.59 7.13 -19.18
C LEU A 92 41.85 8.47 -19.08
N GLN A 93 41.09 8.72 -18.01
CA GLN A 93 40.26 9.93 -17.89
C GLN A 93 41.04 11.23 -17.65
N GLY A 94 42.28 11.13 -17.14
CA GLY A 94 43.09 12.28 -16.70
C GLY A 94 44.45 12.42 -17.41
N GLY A 95 44.70 11.64 -18.48
CA GLY A 95 45.95 11.71 -19.25
C GLY A 95 47.15 10.95 -18.67
N GLY A 96 46.98 10.12 -17.63
CA GLY A 96 48.02 9.18 -17.19
C GLY A 96 47.95 8.73 -15.73
N GLY A 97 47.23 7.63 -15.48
CA GLY A 97 47.32 6.86 -14.23
C GLY A 97 46.14 7.00 -13.26
N MET A 98 46.15 6.22 -12.18
CA MET A 98 45.09 6.16 -11.17
C MET A 98 45.67 5.94 -9.77
N SER A 99 44.89 6.26 -8.74
CA SER A 99 45.23 5.91 -7.36
C SER A 99 44.01 5.43 -6.58
N ILE A 100 44.25 4.55 -5.60
CA ILE A 100 43.22 3.99 -4.73
C ILE A 100 43.72 4.08 -3.28
N SER A 101 42.93 4.71 -2.41
CA SER A 101 43.23 4.88 -0.98
C SER A 101 42.12 4.27 -0.14
N PHE A 102 42.46 3.64 0.98
CA PHE A 102 41.47 3.15 1.95
C PHE A 102 42.12 2.88 3.31
N TRP A 103 41.30 2.91 4.35
CA TRP A 103 41.60 2.30 5.64
C TRP A 103 41.02 0.88 5.71
N ILE A 104 41.77 -0.04 6.31
CA ILE A 104 41.34 -1.41 6.54
C ILE A 104 41.81 -1.92 7.91
N ARG A 105 40.96 -2.71 8.56
CA ARG A 105 41.25 -3.45 9.80
C ARG A 105 40.77 -4.90 9.64
N PRO A 106 41.60 -5.79 9.06
CA PRO A 106 41.24 -7.19 8.86
C PRO A 106 41.09 -7.92 10.19
N THR A 107 40.05 -8.72 10.36
CA THR A 107 39.91 -9.66 11.49
C THR A 107 40.68 -10.95 11.20
N THR A 108 40.67 -11.38 9.94
CA THR A 108 41.48 -12.52 9.46
C THR A 108 42.16 -12.14 8.15
N LEU A 109 43.26 -12.81 7.83
CA LEU A 109 43.94 -12.71 6.55
C LEU A 109 43.87 -14.05 5.83
N GLY A 110 43.67 -14.00 4.52
CA GLY A 110 43.57 -15.16 3.66
C GLY A 110 43.60 -14.71 2.20
N ASN A 111 43.36 -15.64 1.27
CA ASN A 111 43.18 -15.27 -0.14
C ASN A 111 41.83 -14.56 -0.28
N GLN A 112 41.87 -13.23 -0.34
CA GLN A 112 40.68 -12.37 -0.28
C GLN A 112 40.84 -11.19 -1.24
N ALA A 113 39.72 -10.74 -1.81
CA ALA A 113 39.66 -9.56 -2.65
C ALA A 113 39.26 -8.34 -1.80
N ILE A 114 40.14 -7.33 -1.78
CA ILE A 114 39.88 -6.03 -1.14
C ILE A 114 39.01 -5.17 -2.06
N LEU A 115 39.28 -5.21 -3.37
CA LEU A 115 38.45 -4.59 -4.40
C LEU A 115 38.70 -5.26 -5.75
N ASN A 116 37.72 -5.21 -6.64
CA ASN A 116 37.79 -5.78 -7.97
C ASN A 116 36.92 -4.99 -8.94
N LYS A 117 37.42 -4.77 -10.16
CA LYS A 117 36.64 -4.22 -11.27
C LYS A 117 36.39 -5.28 -12.33
N GLY A 118 35.15 -5.77 -12.39
CA GLY A 118 34.63 -6.76 -13.34
C GLY A 118 34.10 -8.04 -12.69
N SER A 119 33.82 -9.05 -13.52
CA SER A 119 33.08 -10.24 -13.10
C SER A 119 33.71 -11.53 -13.65
N GLY A 120 34.00 -12.49 -12.77
CA GLY A 120 34.51 -13.81 -13.17
C GLY A 120 35.79 -13.71 -14.02
N SER A 121 35.80 -14.32 -15.20
CA SER A 121 36.95 -14.25 -16.13
C SER A 121 37.07 -12.91 -16.87
N ALA A 122 36.05 -12.06 -16.81
CA ALA A 122 35.99 -10.74 -17.46
C ALA A 122 36.30 -9.60 -16.48
N TYR A 123 37.30 -9.77 -15.61
CA TYR A 123 37.81 -8.70 -14.75
C TYR A 123 38.95 -7.93 -15.42
N SER A 124 39.11 -6.67 -15.01
CA SER A 124 40.15 -5.79 -15.55
C SER A 124 41.25 -5.48 -14.56
N PHE A 125 40.92 -5.10 -13.32
CA PHE A 125 41.91 -5.02 -12.26
C PHE A 125 41.35 -5.41 -10.90
N GLY A 126 42.22 -5.75 -9.96
CA GLY A 126 41.85 -6.05 -8.58
C GLY A 126 43.00 -5.86 -7.59
N LEU A 127 42.64 -5.72 -6.33
CA LEU A 127 43.54 -5.69 -5.20
C LEU A 127 43.20 -6.83 -4.25
N TYR A 128 44.18 -7.66 -3.94
CA TYR A 128 43.99 -8.90 -3.19
C TYR A 128 44.97 -9.00 -2.04
N THR A 129 44.64 -9.84 -1.06
CA THR A 129 45.54 -10.25 0.02
C THR A 129 45.70 -11.77 0.10
N ASN A 130 46.68 -12.24 0.89
CA ASN A 130 46.85 -13.64 1.26
C ASN A 130 46.95 -13.81 2.80
N ALA A 131 47.13 -15.05 3.25
CA ALA A 131 47.26 -15.38 4.68
C ALA A 131 48.49 -14.75 5.37
N ALA A 132 49.51 -14.32 4.62
CA ALA A 132 50.70 -13.63 5.14
C ALA A 132 50.56 -12.10 5.12
N GLY A 133 49.38 -11.57 4.76
CA GLY A 133 49.15 -10.13 4.67
C GLY A 133 49.85 -9.45 3.49
N ARG A 134 50.22 -10.20 2.45
CA ARG A 134 50.76 -9.64 1.20
C ARG A 134 49.68 -8.90 0.43
N LEU A 135 49.96 -7.70 -0.07
CA LEU A 135 49.10 -7.01 -1.02
C LEU A 135 49.47 -7.39 -2.47
N ILE A 136 48.46 -7.61 -3.32
CA ILE A 136 48.63 -8.00 -4.72
C ILE A 136 47.76 -7.09 -5.58
N PHE A 137 48.38 -6.30 -6.46
CA PHE A 137 47.68 -5.58 -7.51
C PHE A 137 47.78 -6.35 -8.82
N ASP A 138 46.64 -6.63 -9.43
CA ASP A 138 46.53 -7.30 -10.71
C ASP A 138 45.81 -6.41 -11.72
N ARG A 139 46.41 -6.20 -12.89
CA ARG A 139 45.79 -5.55 -14.05
C ARG A 139 45.89 -6.47 -15.26
N LYS A 140 44.75 -6.81 -15.85
CA LYS A 140 44.67 -7.65 -17.06
C LYS A 140 45.07 -6.88 -18.31
N HIS A 141 45.88 -7.56 -19.12
CA HIS A 141 46.17 -7.20 -20.50
C HIS A 141 45.87 -8.40 -21.40
N SER A 142 45.84 -8.17 -22.72
CA SER A 142 45.58 -9.20 -23.73
C SER A 142 46.60 -10.35 -23.76
N SER A 143 47.79 -10.18 -23.19
CA SER A 143 48.86 -11.19 -23.24
C SER A 143 49.35 -11.61 -21.86
N THR A 144 49.91 -10.69 -21.08
CA THR A 144 50.36 -10.97 -19.70
C THR A 144 49.83 -9.92 -18.75
N ALA A 145 49.25 -10.32 -17.63
CA ALA A 145 48.76 -9.38 -16.62
C ALA A 145 49.94 -8.69 -15.91
N LEU A 146 49.80 -7.39 -15.64
CA LEU A 146 50.67 -6.70 -14.70
C LEU A 146 50.28 -7.15 -13.29
N ASN A 147 51.19 -7.85 -12.62
CA ASN A 147 51.00 -8.36 -11.26
C ASN A 147 52.11 -7.76 -10.38
N VAL A 148 51.74 -6.94 -9.40
CA VAL A 148 52.68 -6.30 -8.47
C VAL A 148 52.34 -6.71 -7.05
N ARG A 149 53.34 -7.20 -6.32
CA ARG A 149 53.19 -7.76 -4.98
C ARG A 149 54.08 -7.04 -3.98
N GLN A 150 53.56 -6.84 -2.77
CA GLN A 150 54.30 -6.37 -1.62
C GLN A 150 53.95 -7.22 -0.39
N ASP A 151 54.94 -7.88 0.19
CA ASP A 151 54.74 -8.74 1.37
C ASP A 151 54.59 -7.92 2.66
N ASN A 152 53.99 -8.53 3.69
CA ASN A 152 53.85 -7.97 5.04
C ASN A 152 53.14 -6.60 5.11
N MET A 153 52.18 -6.39 4.20
CA MET A 153 51.42 -5.14 4.11
C MET A 153 50.34 -5.02 5.19
N LEU A 154 49.63 -6.12 5.48
CA LEU A 154 48.47 -6.14 6.36
C LEU A 154 48.70 -7.02 7.58
N THR A 155 48.13 -6.62 8.71
CA THR A 155 48.13 -7.30 10.00
C THR A 155 46.72 -7.30 10.57
N THR A 156 46.35 -8.31 11.33
CA THR A 156 44.98 -8.42 11.87
C THR A 156 44.76 -7.49 13.07
N GLY A 157 43.52 -7.03 13.25
CA GLY A 157 43.05 -6.32 14.43
C GLY A 157 43.48 -4.86 14.56
N GLN A 158 44.24 -4.31 13.62
CA GLN A 158 44.71 -2.92 13.65
C GLN A 158 44.26 -2.16 12.39
N TRP A 159 43.87 -0.89 12.56
CA TRP A 159 43.60 -0.01 11.42
C TRP A 159 44.89 0.33 10.71
N GLN A 160 44.86 0.21 9.38
CA GLN A 160 45.98 0.49 8.51
C GLN A 160 45.51 1.24 7.28
N HIS A 161 46.25 2.26 6.90
CA HIS A 161 46.00 3.00 5.67
C HIS A 161 46.83 2.41 4.54
N VAL A 162 46.20 2.19 3.40
CA VAL A 162 46.85 1.76 2.17
C VAL A 162 46.55 2.77 1.08
N LEU A 163 47.60 3.18 0.37
CA LEU A 163 47.49 3.88 -0.90
C LEU A 163 48.22 3.06 -1.96
N LEU A 164 47.54 2.83 -3.09
CA LEU A 164 48.13 2.30 -4.31
C LEU A 164 48.08 3.39 -5.38
N THR A 165 49.19 3.61 -6.08
CA THR A 165 49.25 4.51 -7.24
C THR A 165 49.77 3.74 -8.44
N TRP A 166 49.18 3.95 -9.62
CA TRP A 166 49.63 3.34 -10.87
C TRP A 166 49.67 4.40 -11.98
N ASN A 167 50.83 4.60 -12.61
CA ASN A 167 50.96 5.61 -13.68
C ASN A 167 50.42 5.17 -15.05
N GLY A 168 49.87 3.94 -15.14
CA GLY A 168 49.32 3.39 -16.37
C GLY A 168 50.31 2.58 -17.21
N ASN A 169 51.62 2.57 -16.89
CA ASN A 169 52.58 1.74 -17.62
C ASN A 169 52.49 0.26 -17.21
N SER A 170 53.15 -0.62 -17.96
CA SER A 170 53.05 -2.06 -17.75
C SER A 170 54.25 -2.67 -17.00
N ASP A 171 55.24 -1.87 -16.62
CA ASP A 171 56.38 -2.31 -15.80
C ASP A 171 56.03 -2.33 -14.30
N LEU A 172 56.82 -3.03 -13.48
CA LEU A 172 56.54 -3.14 -12.04
C LEU A 172 56.69 -1.80 -11.30
N ALA A 173 57.62 -0.93 -11.74
CA ALA A 173 57.89 0.35 -11.10
C ALA A 173 56.78 1.39 -11.35
N SER A 174 55.90 1.12 -12.31
CA SER A 174 54.69 1.89 -12.57
C SER A 174 53.70 1.90 -11.41
N VAL A 175 53.77 0.91 -10.51
CA VAL A 175 52.90 0.76 -9.34
C VAL A 175 53.71 1.05 -8.08
N LYS A 176 53.18 1.93 -7.23
CA LYS A 176 53.70 2.17 -5.88
C LYS A 176 52.64 1.85 -4.86
N ILE A 177 53.08 1.24 -3.77
CA ILE A 177 52.23 0.84 -2.65
C ILE A 177 52.75 1.53 -1.39
N TYR A 178 51.86 2.14 -0.64
CA TYR A 178 52.15 2.84 0.61
C TYR A 178 51.37 2.18 1.74
N ARG A 179 52.00 2.13 2.92
CA ARG A 179 51.37 1.73 4.17
C ARG A 179 51.54 2.85 5.17
N ASN A 180 50.45 3.33 5.75
CA ASN A 180 50.46 4.37 6.78
C ASN A 180 51.30 5.60 6.35
N GLY A 181 51.06 6.08 5.13
CA GLY A 181 51.77 7.24 4.54
C GLY A 181 53.20 6.97 4.04
N VAL A 182 53.76 5.77 4.22
CA VAL A 182 55.14 5.44 3.83
C VAL A 182 55.18 4.54 2.62
N GLN A 183 55.93 4.94 1.58
CA GLN A 183 56.14 4.13 0.37
C GLN A 183 56.91 2.85 0.72
N GLN A 184 56.42 1.72 0.25
CA GLN A 184 57.10 0.44 0.39
C GLN A 184 58.11 0.23 -0.74
N THR A 185 59.21 -0.42 -0.43
CA THR A 185 60.27 -0.77 -1.38
C THR A 185 60.34 -2.29 -1.55
N GLY A 186 60.86 -2.75 -2.69
CA GLY A 186 61.07 -4.18 -2.95
C GLY A 186 59.85 -4.92 -3.50
N THR A 187 58.96 -4.21 -4.21
CA THR A 187 57.86 -4.83 -4.94
C THR A 187 58.38 -5.81 -6.01
N TYR A 188 57.67 -6.91 -6.20
CA TYR A 188 58.03 -7.94 -7.18
C TYR A 188 56.80 -8.46 -7.93
N GLY A 189 57.01 -9.19 -9.03
CA GLY A 189 55.93 -9.82 -9.78
C GLY A 189 56.22 -9.90 -11.28
N THR A 190 55.20 -9.71 -12.10
CA THR A 190 55.28 -9.85 -13.56
C THR A 190 54.82 -8.56 -14.26
N ALA A 191 55.61 -8.10 -15.23
CA ALA A 191 55.23 -6.96 -16.07
C ALA A 191 54.06 -7.34 -17.00
N GLY A 192 53.18 -6.38 -17.25
CA GLY A 192 52.08 -6.53 -18.20
C GLY A 192 52.55 -6.42 -19.65
N SER A 193 51.87 -7.11 -20.56
CA SER A 193 52.12 -7.03 -21.99
C SER A 193 50.83 -7.13 -22.81
N GLY A 194 50.79 -6.41 -23.93
CA GLY A 194 49.60 -6.28 -24.79
C GLY A 194 48.66 -5.15 -24.36
N THR A 195 47.46 -5.12 -24.93
CA THR A 195 46.47 -4.05 -24.70
C THR A 195 45.77 -4.25 -23.35
N LYS A 196 45.59 -3.17 -22.59
CA LYS A 196 44.82 -3.19 -21.34
C LYS A 196 43.36 -3.53 -21.62
N ASN A 197 42.75 -4.33 -20.76
CA ASN A 197 41.32 -4.63 -20.90
C ASN A 197 40.49 -3.37 -20.61
N ASN A 198 39.57 -3.04 -21.53
CA ASN A 198 38.58 -1.98 -21.30
C ASN A 198 37.68 -2.36 -20.13
N ASP A 199 37.52 -1.44 -19.17
CA ASP A 199 36.68 -1.67 -17.99
C ASP A 199 35.51 -0.69 -17.87
N ALA A 200 35.23 0.08 -18.93
CA ALA A 200 34.18 1.09 -18.91
C ALA A 200 32.78 0.53 -18.55
N SER A 201 32.49 -0.70 -18.95
CA SER A 201 31.22 -1.38 -18.67
C SER A 201 31.28 -2.32 -17.46
N LEU A 202 32.42 -2.40 -16.77
CA LEU A 202 32.63 -3.35 -15.68
C LEU A 202 32.29 -2.73 -14.32
N THR A 203 31.61 -3.50 -13.49
CA THR A 203 31.24 -3.09 -12.13
C THR A 203 32.44 -3.01 -11.20
N MET A 204 32.50 -1.97 -10.36
CA MET A 204 33.44 -1.88 -9.23
C MET A 204 32.82 -2.52 -7.98
N TYR A 205 33.52 -3.51 -7.43
CA TYR A 205 33.21 -4.18 -6.17
C TYR A 205 34.27 -3.82 -5.12
N ILE A 206 33.84 -3.45 -3.92
CA ILE A 206 34.71 -3.23 -2.76
C ILE A 206 34.37 -4.29 -1.72
N GLY A 207 35.41 -4.88 -1.14
CA GLY A 207 35.31 -5.98 -0.17
C GLY A 207 35.09 -7.36 -0.78
N ALA A 208 35.04 -7.51 -2.12
CA ALA A 208 34.88 -8.79 -2.81
C ALA A 208 35.37 -8.78 -4.27
N GLU A 209 35.48 -9.97 -4.85
CA GLU A 209 35.66 -10.23 -6.29
C GLU A 209 34.36 -10.81 -6.85
N ASN A 210 33.67 -10.04 -7.70
CA ASN A 210 32.38 -10.43 -8.27
C ASN A 210 31.35 -10.91 -7.23
N GLY A 211 31.32 -10.26 -6.06
CA GLY A 211 30.46 -10.64 -4.94
C GLY A 211 30.87 -11.90 -4.16
N ALA A 212 32.08 -12.43 -4.38
CA ALA A 212 32.64 -13.59 -3.67
C ALA A 212 34.07 -13.32 -3.16
N TYR A 213 34.61 -14.24 -2.35
CA TYR A 213 35.99 -14.20 -1.83
C TYR A 213 36.34 -12.92 -1.04
N GLY A 214 35.38 -12.44 -0.25
CA GLY A 214 35.50 -11.15 0.41
C GLY A 214 36.48 -11.07 1.56
N ILE A 215 36.76 -9.86 2.01
CA ILE A 215 37.56 -9.63 3.21
C ILE A 215 36.76 -9.97 4.49
N ASN A 216 37.48 -10.25 5.57
CA ASN A 216 36.88 -10.30 6.91
C ASN A 216 37.45 -9.15 7.73
N GLY A 217 36.63 -8.21 8.18
CA GLY A 217 37.06 -7.05 8.95
C GLY A 217 36.47 -5.74 8.45
N SER A 218 36.96 -4.63 8.99
CA SER A 218 36.40 -3.31 8.73
C SER A 218 37.13 -2.58 7.60
N MET A 219 36.43 -1.82 6.76
CA MET A 219 37.01 -0.80 5.87
C MET A 219 36.38 0.56 6.08
N ASP A 220 37.16 1.60 5.80
CA ASP A 220 36.79 2.99 5.99
C ASP A 220 37.50 3.91 4.97
N ASP A 221 36.91 5.07 4.68
CA ASP A 221 37.42 6.14 3.81
C ASP A 221 38.05 5.64 2.49
N VAL A 222 37.24 4.95 1.68
CA VAL A 222 37.67 4.37 0.39
C VAL A 222 37.57 5.42 -0.71
N ARG A 223 38.68 5.68 -1.41
CA ARG A 223 38.79 6.75 -2.41
C ARG A 223 39.43 6.26 -3.71
N PHE A 224 38.91 6.77 -4.83
CA PHE A 224 39.39 6.48 -6.18
C PHE A 224 39.77 7.78 -6.91
N TYR A 225 40.95 7.80 -7.52
CA TYR A 225 41.47 8.96 -8.24
C TYR A 225 41.84 8.60 -9.68
N ASN A 226 41.62 9.54 -10.61
CA ASN A 226 42.05 9.44 -12.02
C ASN A 226 43.43 10.06 -12.28
N ARG A 227 44.28 10.10 -11.25
CA ARG A 227 45.67 10.55 -11.34
C ARG A 227 46.57 9.77 -10.37
N VAL A 228 47.87 9.88 -10.60
CA VAL A 228 48.91 9.38 -9.67
C VAL A 228 49.05 10.36 -8.51
N LEU A 229 48.78 9.88 -7.29
CA LEU A 229 49.04 10.63 -6.07
C LEU A 229 50.53 10.62 -5.71
N THR A 230 51.00 11.68 -5.07
CA THR A 230 52.39 11.87 -4.67
C THR A 230 52.69 11.27 -3.30
N ASN A 231 53.97 11.26 -2.91
CA ASN A 231 54.37 10.89 -1.54
C ASN A 231 53.76 11.84 -0.49
N THR A 232 53.61 13.12 -0.82
CA THR A 232 52.98 14.11 0.08
C THR A 232 51.49 13.81 0.23
N ASP A 233 50.79 13.49 -0.88
CA ASP A 233 49.37 13.10 -0.85
C ASP A 233 49.17 11.84 0.02
N ALA A 234 50.09 10.87 -0.06
CA ALA A 234 50.07 9.66 0.76
C ALA A 234 50.16 9.96 2.27
N PHE A 235 51.05 10.89 2.63
CA PHE A 235 51.21 11.35 4.01
C PHE A 235 49.97 12.11 4.49
N GLU A 236 49.40 13.00 3.68
CA GLU A 236 48.17 13.72 4.03
C GLU A 236 46.98 12.77 4.18
N LEU A 237 46.77 11.83 3.26
CA LEU A 237 45.67 10.86 3.36
C LEU A 237 45.75 9.98 4.60
N PHE A 238 46.96 9.62 5.04
CA PHE A 238 47.16 8.88 6.28
C PHE A 238 46.86 9.72 7.53
N ASN A 239 47.17 11.02 7.51
CA ASN A 239 46.92 11.92 8.64
C ASN A 239 45.55 12.62 8.57
N TYR A 240 44.79 12.40 7.50
CA TYR A 240 43.44 12.92 7.33
C TYR A 240 42.58 12.51 8.52
N ASN A 241 41.86 13.47 9.08
CA ASN A 241 41.08 13.30 10.30
C ASN A 241 39.57 13.53 10.10
N GLY A 242 39.11 13.60 8.86
CA GLY A 242 37.71 13.89 8.53
C GLY A 242 37.40 15.37 8.31
N SER A 243 38.33 16.29 8.59
CA SER A 243 38.13 17.74 8.38
C SER A 243 38.85 18.24 7.12
N GLY A 244 38.15 19.06 6.32
CA GLY A 244 38.72 19.67 5.11
C GLY A 244 38.79 18.77 3.86
N GLY A 245 38.17 17.59 3.89
CA GLY A 245 37.97 16.75 2.69
C GLY A 245 36.87 17.29 1.77
N PRO A 246 36.58 16.61 0.65
CA PRO A 246 35.50 17.02 -0.23
C PRO A 246 34.20 16.88 0.55
N VAL A 247 33.57 18.03 0.77
CA VAL A 247 32.28 18.13 1.46
C VAL A 247 31.25 17.73 0.42
N ASP A 248 30.37 16.80 0.77
CA ASP A 248 29.18 16.58 -0.03
C ASP A 248 28.45 17.93 -0.18
N VAL A 249 28.26 18.37 -1.42
CA VAL A 249 27.57 19.61 -1.78
C VAL A 249 26.30 19.33 -2.56
N VAL A 250 25.97 18.06 -2.77
CA VAL A 250 24.88 17.63 -3.63
C VAL A 250 23.67 17.31 -2.74
N PRO A 251 22.54 18.01 -2.92
CA PRO A 251 21.34 17.68 -2.16
C PRO A 251 20.80 16.28 -2.47
N PRO A 252 20.08 15.65 -1.53
CA PRO A 252 19.55 14.30 -1.69
C PRO A 252 18.57 14.20 -2.86
N LEU A 253 18.69 13.13 -3.66
CA LEU A 253 17.76 12.78 -4.74
C LEU A 253 16.47 12.19 -4.16
N ARG A 254 15.33 12.84 -4.46
CA ARG A 254 13.99 12.42 -4.01
C ARG A 254 13.31 11.55 -5.06
N THR A 255 12.68 10.46 -4.64
CA THR A 255 11.95 9.51 -5.51
C THR A 255 10.69 8.97 -4.82
N ASN A 256 9.82 8.28 -5.58
CA ASN A 256 8.66 7.53 -5.06
C ASN A 256 7.67 8.36 -4.21
N ALA A 257 7.34 9.58 -4.65
CA ALA A 257 6.32 10.42 -4.04
C ALA A 257 4.93 9.76 -4.05
N VAL A 258 4.32 9.62 -2.88
CA VAL A 258 2.93 9.14 -2.70
C VAL A 258 2.22 9.94 -1.60
N PRO A 259 0.88 10.03 -1.61
CA PRO A 259 -0.06 9.48 -2.61
C PRO A 259 0.01 10.23 -3.94
N SER A 260 -0.49 9.61 -4.99
CA SER A 260 -0.66 10.25 -6.30
C SER A 260 -2.04 9.93 -6.88
N GLY A 261 -2.53 10.79 -7.76
CA GLY A 261 -3.83 10.60 -8.41
C GLY A 261 -5.02 10.86 -7.48
N THR A 262 -6.11 10.11 -7.69
CA THR A 262 -7.36 10.29 -6.91
C THR A 262 -7.52 9.14 -5.92
N LEU A 263 -7.55 9.47 -4.64
CA LEU A 263 -7.87 8.56 -3.55
C LEU A 263 -9.39 8.26 -3.52
N PRO A 264 -9.82 7.12 -2.97
CA PRO A 264 -11.24 6.80 -2.85
C PRO A 264 -12.06 7.86 -2.12
N ALA A 265 -13.33 7.98 -2.47
CA ALA A 265 -14.26 8.83 -1.72
C ALA A 265 -14.37 8.33 -0.26
N GLY A 266 -14.48 9.26 0.68
CA GLY A 266 -14.49 8.98 2.12
C GLY A 266 -13.10 8.89 2.76
N THR A 267 -12.02 9.10 2.01
CA THR A 267 -10.66 9.14 2.58
C THR A 267 -10.51 10.37 3.47
N LEU A 268 -10.46 10.17 4.79
CA LEU A 268 -10.28 11.23 5.80
C LEU A 268 -8.80 11.44 6.18
N THR A 269 -7.97 10.42 5.95
CA THR A 269 -6.55 10.40 6.28
C THR A 269 -5.74 9.74 5.17
N THR A 270 -4.50 10.18 4.96
CA THR A 270 -3.54 9.51 4.07
C THR A 270 -2.12 9.67 4.61
N THR A 271 -1.13 9.05 3.96
CA THR A 271 0.28 9.20 4.33
C THR A 271 1.04 9.85 3.19
N LEU A 272 1.58 11.05 3.41
CA LEU A 272 2.63 11.59 2.54
C LEU A 272 3.88 10.74 2.74
N SER A 273 4.47 10.23 1.67
CA SER A 273 5.81 9.64 1.74
C SER A 273 6.62 9.78 0.46
N LEU A 274 7.93 9.64 0.63
CA LEU A 274 8.93 9.62 -0.44
C LEU A 274 10.20 8.92 0.07
N ASN A 275 11.10 8.60 -0.85
CA ASN A 275 12.43 8.08 -0.56
C ASN A 275 13.51 9.06 -0.99
N THR A 276 14.67 8.96 -0.34
CA THR A 276 15.91 9.61 -0.73
C THR A 276 17.00 8.56 -0.98
N ASN A 277 18.03 8.91 -1.75
CA ASN A 277 19.20 8.05 -2.00
C ASN A 277 20.17 7.98 -0.81
N GLU A 278 19.96 8.79 0.24
CA GLU A 278 20.83 8.93 1.39
C GLU A 278 20.05 9.46 2.59
N SER A 279 20.65 9.43 3.78
CA SER A 279 19.97 9.88 5.00
C SER A 279 19.66 11.38 4.95
N ALA A 280 18.37 11.72 5.10
CA ALA A 280 17.93 13.11 4.95
C ALA A 280 16.84 13.53 5.95
N ILE A 281 16.75 14.83 6.20
CA ILE A 281 15.64 15.46 6.91
C ILE A 281 14.73 16.15 5.89
N CYS A 282 13.54 15.60 5.67
CA CYS A 282 12.55 16.13 4.73
C CYS A 282 11.50 17.00 5.43
N LYS A 283 11.13 18.08 4.75
CA LYS A 283 10.12 19.05 5.15
C LYS A 283 9.09 19.25 4.05
N TYR A 284 7.88 19.67 4.41
CA TYR A 284 6.80 19.92 3.48
C TYR A 284 5.98 21.17 3.81
N GLY A 285 5.26 21.66 2.80
CA GLY A 285 4.36 22.81 2.87
C GLY A 285 3.50 22.88 1.61
N THR A 286 2.65 23.90 1.49
CA THR A 286 1.70 24.05 0.37
C THR A 286 2.05 25.18 -0.59
N THR A 287 3.03 26.02 -0.23
CA THR A 287 3.44 27.17 -1.05
C THR A 287 4.63 26.81 -1.92
N ALA A 288 4.46 26.88 -3.24
CA ALA A 288 5.53 26.61 -4.21
C ALA A 288 6.74 27.53 -4.02
N ASN A 289 7.91 27.05 -4.40
CA ASN A 289 9.20 27.74 -4.29
C ASN A 289 9.62 28.17 -2.87
N THR A 290 8.99 27.63 -1.83
CA THR A 290 9.38 27.88 -0.43
C THR A 290 10.73 27.23 -0.14
N SER A 291 11.68 27.98 0.41
CA SER A 291 13.00 27.44 0.77
C SER A 291 12.89 26.36 1.84
N TYR A 292 13.87 25.44 1.89
CA TYR A 292 13.88 24.36 2.89
C TYR A 292 13.75 24.86 4.34
N ALA A 293 14.43 25.96 4.68
CA ALA A 293 14.37 26.56 6.01
C ALA A 293 12.99 27.13 6.37
N ALA A 294 12.24 27.58 5.36
CA ALA A 294 10.93 28.23 5.54
C ALA A 294 9.75 27.26 5.44
N LEU A 295 9.96 25.97 5.12
CA LEU A 295 8.89 24.99 5.10
C LEU A 295 8.38 24.75 6.52
N PRO A 296 7.05 24.84 6.75
CA PRO A 296 6.46 24.89 8.09
C PRO A 296 6.42 23.53 8.80
N HIS A 297 6.52 22.42 8.06
CA HIS A 297 6.34 21.09 8.62
C HIS A 297 7.51 20.16 8.30
N THR A 298 7.87 19.32 9.27
CA THR A 298 8.87 18.26 9.12
C THR A 298 8.15 16.91 9.09
N PHE A 299 8.63 15.97 8.28
CA PHE A 299 8.09 14.60 8.28
C PHE A 299 8.30 13.92 9.64
N GLY A 300 7.30 13.16 10.11
CA GLY A 300 7.37 12.44 11.37
C GLY A 300 8.40 11.30 11.37
N ALA A 301 8.49 10.56 10.26
CA ALA A 301 9.60 9.65 10.00
C ALA A 301 10.58 10.34 9.03
N THR A 302 11.77 10.70 9.50
CA THR A 302 12.86 11.28 8.69
C THR A 302 14.20 11.06 9.39
N GLY A 303 15.33 11.27 8.69
CA GLY A 303 16.69 11.04 9.21
C GLY A 303 17.35 9.78 8.65
N GLY A 304 16.57 8.89 8.04
CA GLY A 304 17.05 7.83 7.15
C GLY A 304 16.69 8.11 5.68
N THR A 305 16.56 7.07 4.87
CA THR A 305 16.27 7.18 3.42
C THR A 305 14.79 7.06 3.04
N SER A 306 13.90 6.82 4.01
CA SER A 306 12.46 6.75 3.81
C SER A 306 11.77 7.75 4.73
N HIS A 307 10.83 8.50 4.17
CA HIS A 307 10.18 9.61 4.86
C HIS A 307 8.68 9.47 4.78
N ALA A 308 7.99 9.53 5.93
CA ALA A 308 6.53 9.39 5.98
C ALA A 308 5.89 10.32 7.02
N GLN A 309 4.70 10.82 6.68
CA GLN A 309 3.89 11.67 7.55
C GLN A 309 2.40 11.39 7.34
N SER A 310 1.68 11.08 8.41
CA SER A 310 0.23 10.96 8.37
C SER A 310 -0.42 12.34 8.26
N LEU A 311 -1.36 12.49 7.33
CA LEU A 311 -2.22 13.64 7.17
C LEU A 311 -3.66 13.25 7.53
N GLY A 312 -4.35 14.15 8.21
CA GLY A 312 -5.80 14.06 8.46
C GLY A 312 -6.54 15.29 7.95
N GLY A 313 -7.86 15.30 8.14
CA GLY A 313 -8.71 16.41 7.73
C GLY A 313 -8.95 16.48 6.23
N LEU A 314 -8.80 15.35 5.52
CA LEU A 314 -9.08 15.30 4.09
C LEU A 314 -10.59 15.29 3.84
N THR A 315 -10.98 15.92 2.74
CA THR A 315 -12.38 16.13 2.35
C THR A 315 -12.60 15.71 0.91
N ASN A 316 -13.74 15.08 0.64
CA ASN A 316 -14.15 14.64 -0.69
C ASN A 316 -14.17 15.79 -1.69
N GLY A 317 -13.74 15.55 -2.92
CA GLY A 317 -13.72 16.54 -4.00
C GLY A 317 -12.60 17.57 -3.89
N THR A 318 -11.79 17.55 -2.84
CA THR A 318 -10.68 18.49 -2.66
C THR A 318 -9.39 17.92 -3.24
N SER A 319 -8.65 18.77 -3.96
CA SER A 319 -7.28 18.51 -4.40
C SER A 319 -6.28 19.06 -3.39
N TYR A 320 -5.24 18.29 -3.11
CA TYR A 320 -4.16 18.62 -2.19
C TYR A 320 -2.84 18.63 -2.95
N SER A 321 -2.05 19.68 -2.75
CA SER A 321 -0.73 19.83 -3.32
C SER A 321 0.26 20.22 -2.22
N TYR A 322 1.30 19.41 -2.09
CA TYR A 322 2.38 19.64 -1.15
C TYR A 322 3.70 19.74 -1.91
N VAL A 323 4.57 20.64 -1.48
CA VAL A 323 5.96 20.73 -1.93
C VAL A 323 6.88 20.20 -0.86
N ILE A 324 7.79 19.31 -1.25
CA ILE A 324 8.71 18.62 -0.35
C ILE A 324 10.13 19.06 -0.68
N ARG A 325 10.94 19.32 0.34
CA ARG A 325 12.39 19.51 0.22
C ARG A 325 13.10 18.75 1.32
N CYS A 326 14.24 18.17 0.99
CA CYS A 326 15.06 17.43 1.92
C CYS A 326 16.45 18.07 2.00
N ALA A 327 17.09 17.94 3.15
CA ALA A 327 18.50 18.23 3.32
C ALA A 327 19.17 16.98 3.86
N ASP A 328 20.34 16.63 3.34
CA ASP A 328 21.18 15.57 3.89
C ASP A 328 21.69 15.93 5.31
N THR A 329 22.48 15.04 5.89
CA THR A 329 23.09 15.20 7.22
C THR A 329 24.20 16.27 7.27
N VAL A 330 24.73 16.68 6.11
CA VAL A 330 25.79 17.69 5.96
C VAL A 330 25.19 19.09 5.77
N GLY A 331 23.90 19.16 5.44
CA GLY A 331 23.14 20.39 5.35
C GLY A 331 22.98 20.94 3.93
N ASN A 332 22.97 20.09 2.89
CA ASN A 332 22.66 20.55 1.53
C ASN A 332 21.17 20.39 1.21
N PRO A 333 20.36 21.47 1.29
CA PRO A 333 18.95 21.39 0.99
C PRO A 333 18.70 21.36 -0.52
N ASN A 334 17.67 20.64 -0.94
CA ASN A 334 17.14 20.78 -2.28
C ASN A 334 16.66 22.22 -2.55
N THR A 335 16.97 22.74 -3.74
CA THR A 335 16.56 24.08 -4.18
C THR A 335 15.30 24.07 -5.04
N ASN A 336 14.95 22.91 -5.63
CA ASN A 336 13.77 22.70 -6.46
C ASN A 336 12.64 22.01 -5.69
N ASP A 337 11.41 22.28 -6.12
CA ASP A 337 10.21 21.64 -5.57
C ASP A 337 10.11 20.19 -6.02
N PHE A 338 9.68 19.33 -5.10
CA PHE A 338 9.29 17.95 -5.38
C PHE A 338 7.85 17.77 -4.93
N PRO A 339 6.87 17.76 -5.86
CA PRO A 339 5.46 17.81 -5.48
C PRO A 339 4.90 16.44 -5.12
N ILE A 340 4.03 16.40 -4.12
CA ILE A 340 3.05 15.32 -3.91
C ILE A 340 1.66 15.91 -4.16
N ASN A 341 1.02 15.46 -5.24
CA ASN A 341 -0.26 15.95 -5.70
C ASN A 341 -1.28 14.80 -5.74
N PHE A 342 -2.41 14.98 -5.06
CA PHE A 342 -3.49 14.02 -5.06
C PHE A 342 -4.86 14.71 -4.87
N ALA A 343 -5.93 13.97 -5.08
CA ALA A 343 -7.29 14.41 -4.76
C ALA A 343 -8.02 13.33 -3.97
N VAL A 344 -9.06 13.71 -3.23
CA VAL A 344 -10.03 12.73 -2.70
C VAL A 344 -11.23 12.69 -3.63
N GLY A 345 -11.59 11.49 -4.08
CA GLY A 345 -12.72 11.26 -4.96
C GLY A 345 -14.03 11.80 -4.38
N VAL A 346 -14.94 12.18 -5.26
CA VAL A 346 -16.32 12.48 -4.88
C VAL A 346 -17.09 11.16 -4.90
N PRO A 347 -17.93 10.86 -3.90
CA PRO A 347 -18.86 9.74 -4.01
C PRO A 347 -19.66 9.89 -5.31
N ALA A 348 -19.75 8.83 -6.11
CA ALA A 348 -20.61 8.85 -7.28
C ALA A 348 -22.05 9.18 -6.82
N GLY A 349 -22.56 10.35 -7.20
CA GLY A 349 -23.89 10.84 -6.82
C GLY A 349 -23.98 11.91 -5.71
N GLY A 350 -22.85 12.47 -5.23
CA GLY A 350 -22.82 13.39 -4.08
C GLY A 350 -22.91 14.89 -4.33
N GLY A 351 -23.28 15.36 -5.53
CA GLY A 351 -23.79 16.74 -5.67
C GLY A 351 -25.17 16.85 -5.01
N PRO A 352 -25.73 18.05 -4.79
CA PRO A 352 -27.17 18.14 -4.53
C PRO A 352 -27.88 17.54 -5.73
N VAL A 353 -28.38 16.31 -5.60
CA VAL A 353 -29.32 15.75 -6.55
C VAL A 353 -30.59 16.57 -6.34
N THR A 354 -30.78 17.59 -7.17
CA THR A 354 -32.07 18.26 -7.23
C THR A 354 -33.05 17.30 -7.87
N PHE A 355 -33.87 16.68 -7.03
CA PHE A 355 -35.06 15.97 -7.47
C PHE A 355 -36.11 17.00 -7.91
N ALA A 356 -36.79 16.71 -9.01
CA ALA A 356 -37.95 17.46 -9.44
C ALA A 356 -39.15 16.50 -9.44
N ASP A 357 -40.16 16.82 -8.65
CA ASP A 357 -41.39 16.03 -8.61
C ASP A 357 -42.25 16.40 -9.82
N THR A 358 -42.63 15.39 -10.60
CA THR A 358 -43.60 15.53 -11.69
C THR A 358 -44.79 14.65 -11.39
N LEU A 359 -45.98 15.27 -11.33
CA LEU A 359 -47.21 14.51 -11.22
C LEU A 359 -47.41 13.66 -12.48
N VAL A 360 -47.36 12.34 -12.34
CA VAL A 360 -47.63 11.41 -13.44
C VAL A 360 -49.14 11.18 -13.59
N VAL A 361 -49.82 10.83 -12.49
CA VAL A 361 -51.27 10.65 -12.43
C VAL A 361 -51.81 11.07 -11.06
N ASN A 362 -53.10 11.39 -11.00
CA ASN A 362 -53.86 11.58 -9.76
C ASN A 362 -55.09 10.65 -9.73
N GLY A 363 -55.81 10.59 -8.61
CA GLY A 363 -57.07 9.84 -8.51
C GLY A 363 -56.95 8.37 -8.10
N LEU A 364 -55.76 7.91 -7.67
CA LEU A 364 -55.59 6.64 -6.98
C LEU A 364 -56.18 6.71 -5.56
N SER A 365 -56.79 5.61 -5.11
CA SER A 365 -57.40 5.50 -3.78
C SER A 365 -56.53 4.66 -2.85
N PHE A 366 -55.86 5.29 -1.86
CA PHE A 366 -54.96 4.64 -0.90
C PHE A 366 -53.95 3.68 -1.57
N PRO A 367 -53.06 4.18 -2.44
CA PRO A 367 -52.06 3.33 -3.08
C PRO A 367 -51.00 2.82 -2.08
N THR A 368 -50.63 1.54 -2.16
CA THR A 368 -49.65 0.94 -1.21
C THR A 368 -48.36 0.46 -1.87
N ALA A 369 -48.43 -0.04 -3.10
CA ALA A 369 -47.29 -0.54 -3.85
C ALA A 369 -47.46 -0.27 -5.34
N MET A 370 -46.33 -0.17 -6.04
CA MET A 370 -46.28 -0.08 -7.49
C MET A 370 -45.13 -0.89 -8.06
N ALA A 371 -45.31 -1.40 -9.28
CA ALA A 371 -44.27 -2.13 -10.00
C ALA A 371 -44.32 -1.78 -11.48
N PHE A 372 -43.14 -1.56 -12.06
CA PHE A 372 -42.97 -1.39 -13.50
C PHE A 372 -42.96 -2.76 -14.17
N ALA A 373 -43.77 -2.91 -15.22
CA ALA A 373 -43.68 -4.04 -16.12
C ALA A 373 -42.58 -3.80 -17.16
N PRO A 374 -41.94 -4.87 -17.69
CA PRO A 374 -40.94 -4.75 -18.76
C PRO A 374 -41.45 -4.08 -20.04
N ASP A 375 -42.77 -4.01 -20.24
CA ASP A 375 -43.42 -3.34 -21.37
C ASP A 375 -43.75 -1.85 -21.13
N GLY A 376 -43.29 -1.29 -20.00
CA GLY A 376 -43.43 0.13 -19.66
C GLY A 376 -44.70 0.50 -18.91
N ARG A 377 -45.62 -0.44 -18.67
CA ARG A 377 -46.80 -0.19 -17.81
C ARG A 377 -46.41 -0.13 -16.34
N ILE A 378 -47.18 0.61 -15.55
CA ILE A 378 -47.05 0.63 -14.09
C ILE A 378 -48.30 0.02 -13.48
N PHE A 379 -48.13 -1.02 -12.69
CA PHE A 379 -49.21 -1.60 -11.90
C PHE A 379 -49.19 -0.97 -10.52
N VAL A 380 -50.36 -0.64 -9.97
CA VAL A 380 -50.49 0.03 -8.66
C VAL A 380 -51.59 -0.63 -7.86
N THR A 381 -51.34 -0.97 -6.60
CA THR A 381 -52.34 -1.52 -5.69
C THR A 381 -53.10 -0.43 -4.97
N GLU A 382 -54.40 -0.61 -4.76
CA GLU A 382 -55.23 0.23 -3.91
C GLU A 382 -55.70 -0.56 -2.68
N LYS A 383 -55.28 -0.12 -1.48
CA LYS A 383 -55.39 -0.86 -0.22
C LYS A 383 -56.79 -1.41 0.05
N ASP A 384 -57.77 -0.51 0.07
CA ASP A 384 -59.08 -0.79 0.66
C ASP A 384 -60.04 -1.40 -0.34
N SER A 385 -59.88 -1.08 -1.63
CA SER A 385 -60.73 -1.59 -2.70
C SER A 385 -60.24 -2.93 -3.25
N GLY A 386 -58.98 -3.28 -2.97
CA GLY A 386 -58.34 -4.48 -3.52
C GLY A 386 -58.09 -4.40 -5.03
N ARG A 387 -58.22 -3.22 -5.64
CA ARG A 387 -58.00 -3.02 -7.08
C ARG A 387 -56.51 -2.94 -7.39
N ILE A 388 -56.12 -3.57 -8.48
CA ILE A 388 -54.83 -3.37 -9.14
C ILE A 388 -55.08 -2.45 -10.33
N ARG A 389 -54.64 -1.20 -10.26
CA ARG A 389 -54.73 -0.20 -11.35
C ARG A 389 -53.56 -0.38 -12.32
N VAL A 390 -53.78 0.00 -13.57
CA VAL A 390 -52.73 0.08 -14.59
C VAL A 390 -52.58 1.54 -15.01
N ILE A 391 -51.35 2.03 -14.99
CA ILE A 391 -50.97 3.29 -15.62
C ILE A 391 -50.26 2.94 -16.92
N LYS A 392 -50.72 3.53 -18.01
CA LYS A 392 -50.19 3.33 -19.36
C LYS A 392 -50.26 4.64 -20.10
N ASN A 393 -49.17 5.01 -20.78
CA ASN A 393 -49.08 6.28 -21.51
C ASN A 393 -49.43 7.51 -20.65
N GLY A 394 -48.99 7.52 -19.38
CA GLY A 394 -49.22 8.65 -18.47
C GLY A 394 -50.64 8.78 -17.92
N ALA A 395 -51.52 7.78 -18.10
CA ALA A 395 -52.89 7.82 -17.59
C ALA A 395 -53.28 6.53 -16.87
N ILE A 396 -54.13 6.64 -15.84
CA ILE A 396 -54.77 5.49 -15.19
C ILE A 396 -55.82 4.94 -16.14
N LEU A 397 -55.74 3.65 -16.48
CA LEU A 397 -56.76 3.00 -17.29
C LEU A 397 -58.10 2.95 -16.54
N PRO A 398 -59.25 3.12 -17.22
CA PRO A 398 -60.57 3.13 -16.57
C PRO A 398 -60.85 1.82 -15.82
N THR A 399 -60.55 0.69 -16.45
CA THR A 399 -60.72 -0.66 -15.90
C THR A 399 -59.48 -1.06 -15.10
N ALA A 400 -59.68 -1.57 -13.88
CA ALA A 400 -58.60 -2.16 -13.10
C ALA A 400 -58.12 -3.46 -13.76
N PHE A 401 -56.83 -3.78 -13.64
CA PHE A 401 -56.27 -5.05 -14.09
C PHE A 401 -57.01 -6.22 -13.45
N ALA A 402 -57.17 -6.17 -12.13
CA ALA A 402 -57.92 -7.14 -11.35
C ALA A 402 -58.41 -6.50 -10.05
N THR A 403 -59.32 -7.19 -9.36
CA THR A 403 -59.73 -6.86 -7.99
C THR A 403 -59.64 -8.11 -7.15
N VAL A 404 -58.93 -8.05 -6.02
CA VAL A 404 -58.86 -9.15 -5.05
C VAL A 404 -59.67 -8.80 -3.80
N SER A 405 -60.34 -9.79 -3.22
CA SER A 405 -61.16 -9.58 -2.02
C SER A 405 -60.28 -9.41 -0.78
N VAL A 406 -60.37 -8.26 -0.11
CA VAL A 406 -59.49 -7.88 1.01
C VAL A 406 -60.25 -7.57 2.28
N ARG A 407 -59.63 -7.86 3.42
CA ARG A 407 -59.91 -7.20 4.71
C ARG A 407 -59.08 -5.93 4.73
N ASN A 408 -59.68 -4.80 5.08
CA ASN A 408 -59.08 -3.48 4.87
C ASN A 408 -58.99 -2.60 6.12
N GLU A 409 -59.35 -3.13 7.28
CA GLU A 409 -59.21 -2.43 8.55
C GLU A 409 -57.73 -2.25 8.95
N ASN A 410 -57.40 -1.10 9.56
CA ASN A 410 -56.05 -0.78 10.02
C ASN A 410 -55.01 -0.87 8.89
N GLU A 411 -53.94 -1.63 9.07
CA GLU A 411 -52.90 -1.87 8.07
C GLU A 411 -53.23 -2.99 7.08
N ARG A 412 -54.35 -3.70 7.26
CA ARG A 412 -54.76 -4.78 6.35
C ARG A 412 -55.23 -4.22 5.01
N GLY A 413 -55.09 -5.01 3.96
CA GLY A 413 -55.58 -4.64 2.63
C GLY A 413 -54.84 -5.37 1.52
N LEU A 414 -54.86 -4.78 0.33
CA LEU A 414 -53.94 -5.13 -0.74
C LEU A 414 -52.64 -4.33 -0.53
N LEU A 415 -51.54 -5.02 -0.26
CA LEU A 415 -50.32 -4.38 0.28
C LEU A 415 -49.17 -4.42 -0.74
N GLY A 416 -48.74 -5.60 -1.16
CA GLY A 416 -47.58 -5.79 -2.04
C GLY A 416 -47.94 -6.17 -3.45
N LEU A 417 -47.01 -5.87 -4.37
CA LEU A 417 -47.16 -6.12 -5.80
C LEU A 417 -45.80 -6.38 -6.44
N ALA A 418 -45.68 -7.50 -7.16
CA ALA A 418 -44.54 -7.81 -8.00
C ALA A 418 -45.01 -8.20 -9.40
N VAL A 419 -44.45 -7.57 -10.43
CA VAL A 419 -44.63 -8.00 -11.82
C VAL A 419 -43.51 -8.99 -12.15
N ASP A 420 -43.85 -10.12 -12.76
CA ASP A 420 -42.85 -11.12 -13.17
C ASP A 420 -41.83 -10.49 -14.14
N PRO A 421 -40.51 -10.69 -13.97
CA PRO A 421 -39.52 -10.20 -14.92
C PRO A 421 -39.76 -10.69 -16.36
N ASN A 422 -40.43 -11.83 -16.53
CA ASN A 422 -40.84 -12.38 -17.82
C ASN A 422 -42.30 -12.05 -18.20
N PHE A 423 -42.88 -10.99 -17.63
CA PHE A 423 -44.28 -10.62 -17.82
C PHE A 423 -44.68 -10.43 -19.30
N SER A 424 -43.79 -9.92 -20.15
CA SER A 424 -44.08 -9.79 -21.60
C SER A 424 -44.33 -11.13 -22.29
N VAL A 425 -43.88 -12.24 -21.69
CA VAL A 425 -44.08 -13.61 -22.18
C VAL A 425 -45.20 -14.30 -21.40
N ASN A 426 -45.18 -14.19 -20.08
CA ASN A 426 -46.02 -14.99 -19.21
C ASN A 426 -47.20 -14.23 -18.59
N GLY A 427 -47.29 -12.91 -18.67
CA GLY A 427 -48.41 -12.12 -18.15
C GLY A 427 -48.69 -12.30 -16.66
N ASN A 428 -47.73 -12.75 -15.85
CA ASN A 428 -47.95 -13.03 -14.43
C ASN A 428 -47.73 -11.78 -13.55
N VAL A 429 -48.67 -11.53 -12.65
CA VAL A 429 -48.58 -10.50 -11.61
C VAL A 429 -48.83 -11.15 -10.25
N TYR A 430 -48.04 -10.83 -9.25
CA TYR A 430 -48.15 -11.37 -7.90
C TYR A 430 -48.56 -10.27 -6.93
N VAL A 431 -49.48 -10.58 -6.01
CA VAL A 431 -49.90 -9.63 -4.98
C VAL A 431 -49.89 -10.25 -3.59
N TYR A 432 -49.47 -9.46 -2.61
CA TYR A 432 -49.56 -9.75 -1.19
C TYR A 432 -50.76 -9.02 -0.61
N HIS A 433 -51.70 -9.73 0.01
CA HIS A 433 -52.91 -9.14 0.56
C HIS A 433 -53.43 -9.87 1.79
N THR A 434 -54.19 -9.15 2.61
CA THR A 434 -54.98 -9.74 3.70
C THR A 434 -56.30 -10.24 3.15
N ALA A 435 -56.46 -11.56 3.07
CA ALA A 435 -57.59 -12.18 2.40
C ALA A 435 -58.91 -12.05 3.18
N ASN A 436 -59.99 -11.71 2.48
CA ASN A 436 -61.35 -11.76 3.01
C ASN A 436 -62.05 -13.07 2.62
N SER A 437 -61.52 -14.20 3.10
CA SER A 437 -62.12 -15.51 2.85
C SER A 437 -61.69 -16.53 3.92
N GLY A 438 -62.66 -17.23 4.51
CA GLY A 438 -62.43 -18.26 5.52
C GLY A 438 -62.78 -17.83 6.96
N SER A 439 -62.62 -18.75 7.91
CA SER A 439 -62.89 -18.52 9.33
C SER A 439 -61.77 -17.75 10.06
N ALA A 440 -60.56 -17.72 9.49
CA ALA A 440 -59.40 -17.01 10.04
C ALA A 440 -58.82 -16.04 9.01
N VAL A 441 -58.50 -14.82 9.44
CA VAL A 441 -57.88 -13.78 8.60
C VAL A 441 -56.41 -14.14 8.37
N ARG A 442 -55.93 -14.08 7.12
CA ARG A 442 -54.56 -14.47 6.73
C ARG A 442 -54.02 -13.55 5.66
N ASN A 443 -52.72 -13.31 5.70
CA ASN A 443 -52.01 -12.74 4.56
C ASN A 443 -51.67 -13.83 3.55
N ARG A 444 -51.79 -13.51 2.26
CA ARG A 444 -51.58 -14.43 1.14
C ARG A 444 -50.84 -13.76 0.00
N ILE A 445 -50.00 -14.55 -0.65
CA ILE A 445 -49.44 -14.25 -1.96
C ILE A 445 -50.27 -15.00 -3.00
N VAL A 446 -50.82 -14.27 -3.96
CA VAL A 446 -51.58 -14.85 -5.07
C VAL A 446 -51.02 -14.37 -6.41
N LYS A 447 -51.07 -15.24 -7.40
CA LYS A 447 -50.69 -14.96 -8.79
C LYS A 447 -51.95 -14.71 -9.62
N LEU A 448 -51.93 -13.62 -10.36
CA LEU A 448 -52.91 -13.21 -11.33
C LEU A 448 -52.30 -13.33 -12.73
N LYS A 449 -53.14 -13.64 -13.71
CA LYS A 449 -52.73 -13.80 -15.11
C LYS A 449 -53.39 -12.74 -15.98
N ALA A 450 -52.60 -12.08 -16.82
CA ALA A 450 -53.09 -11.16 -17.84
C ALA A 450 -53.86 -11.91 -18.94
N SER A 451 -54.93 -11.30 -19.44
CA SER A 451 -55.71 -11.85 -20.56
C SER A 451 -54.87 -11.87 -21.84
N SER A 452 -54.95 -12.98 -22.57
CA SER A 452 -54.29 -13.14 -23.87
C SER A 452 -54.87 -12.24 -24.96
N THR A 453 -56.10 -11.74 -24.79
CA THR A 453 -56.77 -10.86 -25.75
C THR A 453 -56.64 -9.37 -25.38
N ASN A 454 -56.40 -9.08 -24.10
CA ASN A 454 -56.13 -7.73 -23.62
C ASN A 454 -55.25 -7.79 -22.37
N ALA A 455 -53.95 -7.59 -22.53
CA ALA A 455 -53.01 -7.67 -21.42
C ALA A 455 -53.20 -6.59 -20.35
N ASP A 456 -54.02 -5.55 -20.61
CA ASP A 456 -54.34 -4.49 -19.63
C ASP A 456 -55.33 -4.98 -18.54
N VAL A 457 -55.95 -6.15 -18.71
CA VAL A 457 -56.83 -6.78 -17.73
C VAL A 457 -56.41 -8.23 -17.46
N SER A 458 -56.78 -8.75 -16.29
CA SER A 458 -56.61 -10.16 -15.95
C SER A 458 -57.62 -11.04 -16.68
N ASP A 459 -57.27 -12.30 -16.94
CA ASP A 459 -58.21 -13.33 -17.42
C ASP A 459 -59.15 -13.86 -16.30
N GLY A 460 -59.01 -13.35 -15.07
CA GLY A 460 -59.77 -13.79 -13.91
C GLY A 460 -59.15 -14.96 -13.15
N THR A 461 -58.05 -15.54 -13.64
CA THR A 461 -57.33 -16.61 -12.95
C THR A 461 -56.59 -16.03 -11.75
N GLN A 462 -56.93 -16.55 -10.57
CA GLN A 462 -56.23 -16.29 -9.32
C GLN A 462 -55.70 -17.60 -8.74
N THR A 463 -54.38 -17.76 -8.69
CA THR A 463 -53.72 -18.94 -8.10
C THR A 463 -53.13 -18.58 -6.75
N MET A 464 -53.44 -19.36 -5.71
CA MET A 464 -52.76 -19.23 -4.41
C MET A 464 -51.32 -19.72 -4.54
N ILE A 465 -50.37 -18.85 -4.18
CA ILE A 465 -48.93 -19.14 -4.23
C ILE A 465 -48.41 -19.47 -2.84
N PHE A 466 -48.79 -18.66 -1.85
CA PHE A 466 -48.40 -18.90 -0.48
C PHE A 466 -49.46 -18.35 0.48
N GLU A 467 -49.75 -19.09 1.55
CA GLU A 467 -50.66 -18.68 2.61
C GLU A 467 -49.92 -18.69 3.94
N LEU A 468 -50.00 -17.56 4.66
CA LEU A 468 -49.36 -17.40 5.96
C LEU A 468 -50.28 -17.86 7.09
N GLN A 469 -49.72 -17.95 8.30
CA GLN A 469 -50.47 -18.29 9.51
C GLN A 469 -51.59 -17.28 9.82
N PRO A 470 -52.59 -17.63 10.66
CA PRO A 470 -53.64 -16.71 11.07
C PRO A 470 -53.11 -15.40 11.65
N LEU A 471 -53.81 -14.32 11.37
CA LEU A 471 -53.59 -13.01 11.93
C LEU A 471 -54.60 -12.76 13.05
N ASP A 472 -54.10 -12.29 14.18
CA ASP A 472 -54.94 -11.89 15.30
C ASP A 472 -55.03 -10.35 15.38
N SER A 473 -53.95 -9.64 15.06
CA SER A 473 -53.91 -8.18 15.03
C SER A 473 -54.20 -7.59 13.65
N GLY A 474 -54.73 -6.37 13.63
CA GLY A 474 -54.86 -5.54 12.42
C GLY A 474 -53.58 -4.83 12.00
N TYR A 475 -52.53 -4.89 12.83
CA TYR A 475 -51.27 -4.18 12.66
C TYR A 475 -50.11 -5.13 12.38
N HIS A 476 -49.00 -4.56 11.91
CA HIS A 476 -47.74 -5.21 11.58
C HIS A 476 -47.92 -6.34 10.57
N ASN A 477 -48.54 -6.00 9.43
CA ASN A 477 -48.79 -6.95 8.35
C ASN A 477 -47.60 -7.11 7.39
N GLY A 478 -46.60 -6.22 7.47
CA GLY A 478 -45.56 -6.07 6.45
C GLY A 478 -46.20 -5.83 5.07
N GLY A 479 -45.77 -6.63 4.09
CA GLY A 479 -46.48 -6.77 2.82
C GLY A 479 -45.68 -6.42 1.58
N ALA A 480 -44.43 -5.98 1.71
CA ALA A 480 -43.56 -5.83 0.55
C ALA A 480 -43.37 -7.17 -0.18
N LEU A 481 -43.36 -7.12 -1.51
CA LEU A 481 -43.22 -8.28 -2.39
C LEU A 481 -42.40 -7.88 -3.61
N LEU A 482 -41.21 -8.46 -3.79
CA LEU A 482 -40.34 -8.19 -4.93
C LEU A 482 -39.65 -9.47 -5.41
N PHE A 483 -39.18 -9.43 -6.66
CA PHE A 483 -38.26 -10.44 -7.18
C PHE A 483 -36.82 -10.12 -6.78
N GLY A 484 -36.10 -11.11 -6.29
CA GLY A 484 -34.64 -11.05 -6.18
C GLY A 484 -33.96 -11.29 -7.53
N ASN A 485 -32.67 -10.97 -7.63
CA ASN A 485 -31.87 -11.23 -8.84
C ASN A 485 -31.71 -12.74 -9.15
N ASP A 486 -32.06 -13.60 -8.20
CA ASP A 486 -32.11 -15.05 -8.33
C ASP A 486 -33.45 -15.57 -8.91
N GLY A 487 -34.36 -14.67 -9.27
CA GLY A 487 -35.67 -14.97 -9.84
C GLY A 487 -36.68 -15.54 -8.83
N LYS A 488 -36.43 -15.41 -7.53
CA LYS A 488 -37.36 -15.85 -6.48
C LYS A 488 -38.20 -14.69 -5.95
N LEU A 489 -39.36 -15.01 -5.40
CA LEU A 489 -40.21 -14.05 -4.72
C LEU A 489 -39.76 -13.92 -3.26
N TYR A 490 -39.47 -12.70 -2.86
CA TYR A 490 -39.23 -12.33 -1.47
C TYR A 490 -40.46 -11.60 -0.95
N ALA A 491 -40.89 -11.90 0.27
CA ALA A 491 -41.98 -11.18 0.91
C ALA A 491 -41.65 -10.82 2.35
N ALA A 492 -42.00 -9.59 2.73
CA ALA A 492 -41.83 -9.08 4.08
C ALA A 492 -43.09 -9.33 4.91
N VAL A 493 -42.92 -9.95 6.08
CA VAL A 493 -44.02 -10.38 6.95
C VAL A 493 -43.79 -9.81 8.35
N GLY A 494 -44.66 -8.91 8.79
CA GLY A 494 -44.59 -8.35 10.15
C GLY A 494 -45.02 -9.33 11.24
N GLU A 495 -44.72 -8.99 12.49
CA GLU A 495 -44.93 -9.90 13.62
C GLU A 495 -46.38 -9.95 14.15
N ASN A 496 -47.25 -9.11 13.61
CA ASN A 496 -48.68 -9.09 13.87
C ASN A 496 -49.08 -8.95 15.35
N GLY A 497 -48.27 -8.24 16.16
CA GLY A 497 -48.48 -8.02 17.59
C GLY A 497 -48.03 -9.16 18.50
N TYR A 498 -47.21 -10.09 17.99
CA TYR A 498 -46.56 -11.17 18.74
C TYR A 498 -45.05 -11.07 18.59
N GLU A 499 -44.47 -10.17 19.39
CA GLU A 499 -43.07 -9.77 19.28
C GLU A 499 -42.12 -10.98 19.36
N ASP A 500 -42.34 -11.87 20.34
CA ASP A 500 -41.54 -13.08 20.56
C ASP A 500 -41.53 -14.04 19.36
N ASP A 501 -42.60 -14.07 18.55
CA ASP A 501 -42.65 -14.94 17.37
C ASP A 501 -41.65 -14.51 16.28
N SER A 502 -41.12 -13.28 16.35
CA SER A 502 -40.03 -12.80 15.50
C SER A 502 -38.76 -13.61 15.69
N GLN A 503 -38.54 -14.14 16.89
CA GLN A 503 -37.44 -15.05 17.25
C GLN A 503 -37.80 -16.54 17.09
N ASN A 504 -39.06 -16.87 16.78
CA ASN A 504 -39.50 -18.23 16.56
C ASN A 504 -39.32 -18.65 15.10
N VAL A 505 -38.44 -19.63 14.84
CA VAL A 505 -38.20 -20.18 13.48
C VAL A 505 -39.37 -21.00 12.93
N ASN A 506 -40.32 -21.41 13.78
CA ASN A 506 -41.53 -22.13 13.38
C ASN A 506 -42.74 -21.17 13.29
N SER A 507 -42.49 -19.94 12.85
CA SER A 507 -43.48 -18.88 12.66
C SER A 507 -43.09 -18.04 11.45
N PHE A 508 -44.08 -17.48 10.75
CA PHE A 508 -43.85 -16.49 9.68
C PHE A 508 -43.86 -15.04 10.18
N ARG A 509 -44.18 -14.81 11.45
CA ARG A 509 -44.23 -13.46 12.04
C ARG A 509 -42.83 -12.87 12.18
N GLY A 510 -42.64 -11.64 11.71
CA GLY A 510 -41.37 -10.93 11.82
C GLY A 510 -40.26 -11.52 10.94
N LYS A 511 -40.57 -11.86 9.69
CA LYS A 511 -39.69 -12.59 8.77
C LYS A 511 -39.59 -11.91 7.40
N ILE A 512 -38.49 -12.17 6.71
CA ILE A 512 -38.48 -12.19 5.25
C ILE A 512 -38.59 -13.65 4.81
N ILE A 513 -39.53 -13.95 3.90
CA ILE A 513 -39.66 -15.28 3.29
C ILE A 513 -39.19 -15.24 1.83
N ARG A 514 -38.68 -16.37 1.33
CA ARG A 514 -38.23 -16.58 -0.06
C ARG A 514 -38.86 -17.84 -0.63
N ILE A 515 -39.59 -17.71 -1.74
CA ILE A 515 -40.33 -18.79 -2.41
C ILE A 515 -40.13 -18.77 -3.93
N ASN A 516 -40.33 -19.92 -4.58
CA ASN A 516 -40.41 -19.98 -6.05
C ASN A 516 -41.73 -19.33 -6.53
N THR A 517 -41.79 -19.04 -7.83
CA THR A 517 -42.95 -18.42 -8.51
C THR A 517 -44.21 -19.30 -8.55
N ASP A 518 -44.08 -20.57 -8.20
CA ASP A 518 -45.16 -21.55 -8.04
C ASP A 518 -45.51 -21.82 -6.57
N GLY A 519 -44.83 -21.17 -5.62
CA GLY A 519 -45.05 -21.34 -4.18
C GLY A 519 -44.20 -22.44 -3.53
N SER A 520 -43.47 -23.23 -4.33
CA SER A 520 -42.56 -24.23 -3.78
C SER A 520 -41.38 -23.56 -3.06
N ILE A 521 -40.84 -24.25 -2.05
CA ILE A 521 -39.74 -23.72 -1.23
C ILE A 521 -38.41 -24.03 -1.94
N PRO A 522 -37.57 -23.02 -2.22
CA PRO A 522 -36.25 -23.24 -2.79
C PRO A 522 -35.40 -24.15 -1.89
N ALA A 523 -34.75 -25.14 -2.50
CA ALA A 523 -33.95 -26.13 -1.76
C ALA A 523 -32.77 -25.50 -1.00
N ASP A 524 -32.28 -24.37 -1.51
CA ASP A 524 -31.15 -23.59 -1.01
C ASP A 524 -31.54 -22.56 0.07
N ASN A 525 -32.80 -22.47 0.50
CA ASN A 525 -33.17 -21.64 1.64
C ASN A 525 -32.41 -22.07 2.92
N PRO A 526 -32.10 -21.12 3.82
CA PRO A 526 -31.40 -21.44 5.06
C PRO A 526 -32.19 -22.40 5.93
N THR A 527 -31.47 -23.18 6.72
CA THR A 527 -32.05 -24.05 7.75
C THR A 527 -31.68 -23.61 9.16
N SER A 528 -30.72 -22.68 9.30
CA SER A 528 -30.20 -22.16 10.56
C SER A 528 -30.20 -20.64 10.53
N PHE A 529 -30.34 -20.01 11.69
CA PHE A 529 -30.38 -18.56 11.82
C PHE A 529 -29.45 -18.08 12.93
N ASP A 530 -28.84 -16.91 12.74
CA ASP A 530 -27.85 -16.35 13.65
C ASP A 530 -28.37 -16.26 15.09
N GLY A 531 -27.55 -16.68 16.05
CA GLY A 531 -27.89 -16.70 17.47
C GLY A 531 -28.95 -17.73 17.87
N THR A 532 -29.50 -18.52 16.93
CA THR A 532 -30.50 -19.54 17.22
C THR A 532 -29.93 -20.96 17.13
N GLY A 533 -30.31 -21.84 18.06
CA GLY A 533 -30.05 -23.28 17.97
C GLY A 533 -31.12 -24.07 17.22
N ALA A 534 -32.09 -23.39 16.61
CA ALA A 534 -33.29 -23.99 16.06
C ALA A 534 -33.23 -24.10 14.53
N THR A 535 -33.91 -25.11 13.99
CA THR A 535 -33.91 -25.41 12.55
C THR A 535 -35.32 -25.31 11.99
N THR A 536 -35.50 -24.61 10.87
CA THR A 536 -36.79 -24.56 10.17
C THR A 536 -37.12 -25.91 9.52
N THR A 537 -38.38 -26.32 9.59
CA THR A 537 -38.88 -27.55 8.93
C THR A 537 -40.19 -27.29 8.18
N GLY A 538 -40.55 -28.21 7.29
CA GLY A 538 -41.81 -28.13 6.53
C GLY A 538 -41.98 -26.80 5.79
N VAL A 539 -43.14 -26.16 5.94
CA VAL A 539 -43.46 -24.88 5.29
C VAL A 539 -42.59 -23.71 5.78
N TYR A 540 -42.07 -23.78 7.01
CA TYR A 540 -41.22 -22.73 7.57
C TYR A 540 -39.81 -22.70 6.96
N ARG A 541 -39.44 -23.69 6.14
CA ARG A 541 -38.25 -23.59 5.27
C ARG A 541 -38.35 -22.43 4.25
N ALA A 542 -39.52 -21.81 4.09
CA ALA A 542 -39.66 -20.57 3.32
C ALA A 542 -39.00 -19.36 4.00
N VAL A 543 -38.72 -19.39 5.30
CA VAL A 543 -38.06 -18.28 6.01
C VAL A 543 -36.63 -18.10 5.47
N TRP A 544 -36.32 -16.86 5.08
CA TRP A 544 -35.01 -16.45 4.59
C TRP A 544 -34.21 -15.70 5.66
N ALA A 545 -34.87 -14.85 6.43
CA ALA A 545 -34.31 -14.11 7.55
C ALA A 545 -35.40 -13.84 8.59
N MET A 546 -34.97 -13.54 9.83
CA MET A 546 -35.86 -13.41 10.98
C MET A 546 -35.49 -12.24 11.89
N GLY A 547 -36.28 -12.00 12.94
CA GLY A 547 -36.01 -10.94 13.91
C GLY A 547 -36.38 -9.55 13.41
N PHE A 548 -37.45 -9.44 12.62
CA PHE A 548 -38.01 -8.15 12.20
C PHE A 548 -39.28 -7.84 12.97
N ARG A 549 -39.62 -6.56 13.10
CA ARG A 549 -40.88 -6.10 13.69
C ARG A 549 -41.97 -5.99 12.63
N ASN A 550 -41.86 -5.01 11.75
CA ASN A 550 -42.82 -4.76 10.70
C ASN A 550 -42.08 -4.32 9.42
N PRO A 551 -41.38 -5.26 8.75
CA PRO A 551 -40.61 -4.94 7.56
C PRO A 551 -41.61 -4.51 6.47
N PHE A 552 -41.63 -3.21 6.20
CA PHE A 552 -42.72 -2.57 5.45
C PHE A 552 -42.40 -2.46 3.97
N THR A 553 -41.15 -2.12 3.63
CA THR A 553 -40.64 -2.07 2.26
C THR A 553 -39.23 -2.66 2.18
N PHE A 554 -38.83 -3.10 0.99
CA PHE A 554 -37.42 -3.43 0.73
C PHE A 554 -37.09 -3.16 -0.74
N GLY A 555 -35.81 -2.93 -1.02
CA GLY A 555 -35.27 -2.73 -2.35
C GLY A 555 -34.24 -3.80 -2.68
N VAL A 556 -34.11 -4.12 -3.98
CA VAL A 556 -33.08 -5.01 -4.50
C VAL A 556 -32.14 -4.17 -5.36
N ASP A 557 -30.85 -4.18 -5.06
CA ASP A 557 -29.84 -3.58 -5.93
C ASP A 557 -29.76 -4.40 -7.23
N PRO A 558 -30.07 -3.81 -8.40
CA PRO A 558 -30.09 -4.53 -9.66
C PRO A 558 -28.70 -5.00 -10.12
N VAL A 559 -27.63 -4.44 -9.57
CA VAL A 559 -26.24 -4.81 -9.93
C VAL A 559 -25.71 -5.88 -8.98
N SER A 560 -25.71 -5.60 -7.67
CA SER A 560 -25.10 -6.51 -6.68
C SER A 560 -26.05 -7.63 -6.24
N GLY A 561 -27.37 -7.44 -6.35
CA GLY A 561 -28.37 -8.30 -5.75
C GLY A 561 -28.54 -8.13 -4.24
N GLU A 562 -27.84 -7.16 -3.62
CA GLU A 562 -28.04 -6.81 -2.23
C GLU A 562 -29.49 -6.38 -1.99
N ILE A 563 -30.13 -6.96 -0.96
CA ILE A 563 -31.48 -6.57 -0.57
C ILE A 563 -31.38 -5.71 0.69
N ARG A 564 -32.00 -4.52 0.66
CA ARG A 564 -32.11 -3.63 1.81
C ARG A 564 -33.55 -3.56 2.29
N VAL A 565 -33.77 -3.90 3.55
CA VAL A 565 -35.10 -3.97 4.18
C VAL A 565 -35.28 -2.78 5.09
N ASN A 566 -36.40 -2.07 4.94
CA ASN A 566 -36.82 -1.01 5.83
C ASN A 566 -37.77 -1.61 6.88
N ASP A 567 -37.34 -1.67 8.14
CA ASP A 567 -38.12 -2.22 9.24
C ASP A 567 -38.63 -1.12 10.17
N VAL A 568 -39.94 -1.16 10.43
CA VAL A 568 -40.64 -0.14 11.22
C VAL A 568 -40.50 -0.45 12.69
N GLY A 569 -39.86 0.47 13.43
CA GLY A 569 -39.57 0.36 14.85
C GLY A 569 -40.80 0.44 15.74
N ALA A 570 -40.63 0.16 17.02
CA ALA A 570 -41.70 0.31 18.01
C ALA A 570 -41.84 1.76 18.48
N GLY A 571 -40.73 2.46 18.66
CA GLY A 571 -40.75 3.88 19.06
C GLY A 571 -39.40 4.54 19.22
N MET A 572 -38.29 3.81 19.07
CA MET A 572 -36.93 4.34 19.25
C MET A 572 -36.20 4.47 17.92
N TRP A 573 -36.24 3.45 17.07
CA TRP A 573 -35.48 3.40 15.82
C TRP A 573 -36.26 2.78 14.67
N GLU A 574 -36.30 3.46 13.54
CA GLU A 574 -36.55 2.83 12.24
C GLU A 574 -35.22 2.27 11.70
N GLU A 575 -35.26 1.11 11.06
CA GLU A 575 -34.05 0.43 10.59
C GLU A 575 -33.99 0.32 9.07
N ILE A 576 -32.77 0.41 8.54
CA ILE A 576 -32.44 -0.05 7.18
C ILE A 576 -31.40 -1.15 7.31
N ASN A 577 -31.82 -2.36 6.96
CA ASN A 577 -31.08 -3.59 7.19
C ASN A 577 -30.57 -4.17 5.86
N VAL A 578 -29.29 -4.55 5.82
CA VAL A 578 -28.74 -5.34 4.71
C VAL A 578 -29.11 -6.80 4.94
N LEU A 579 -29.99 -7.34 4.10
CA LEU A 579 -30.54 -8.67 4.26
C LEU A 579 -29.48 -9.75 4.00
N SER A 580 -29.26 -10.61 4.97
CA SER A 580 -28.38 -11.77 4.87
C SER A 580 -29.17 -13.08 4.93
N LYS A 581 -28.67 -14.12 4.27
CA LYS A 581 -29.25 -15.46 4.31
C LYS A 581 -29.11 -16.03 5.73
N GLY A 582 -30.23 -16.36 6.37
CA GLY A 582 -30.24 -16.86 7.74
C GLY A 582 -29.98 -15.78 8.79
N GLY A 583 -29.98 -14.50 8.40
CA GLY A 583 -29.76 -13.40 9.34
C GLY A 583 -30.87 -13.32 10.38
N ASN A 584 -30.49 -12.95 11.60
CA ASN A 584 -31.39 -12.60 12.68
C ASN A 584 -31.20 -11.11 13.03
N PHE A 585 -32.24 -10.32 12.80
CA PHE A 585 -32.20 -8.85 12.92
C PHE A 585 -32.62 -8.35 14.31
N GLY A 586 -32.74 -9.27 15.27
CA GLY A 586 -32.73 -8.94 16.69
C GLY A 586 -34.09 -8.63 17.32
N TRP A 587 -35.10 -8.17 16.59
CA TRP A 587 -36.41 -7.86 17.18
C TRP A 587 -37.05 -9.10 17.85
N PRO A 588 -37.60 -8.99 19.09
CA PRO A 588 -37.76 -7.79 19.90
C PRO A 588 -36.64 -7.54 20.91
N ILE A 589 -35.62 -8.40 20.93
CA ILE A 589 -34.46 -8.30 21.80
C ILE A 589 -33.71 -6.99 21.53
N CYS A 590 -33.69 -6.55 20.27
CA CYS A 590 -33.08 -5.30 19.84
C CYS A 590 -34.01 -4.46 18.96
N GLU A 591 -33.90 -3.14 19.08
CA GLU A 591 -34.48 -2.14 18.17
C GLU A 591 -33.35 -1.19 17.75
N GLY A 592 -32.85 -1.38 16.55
CA GLY A 592 -31.60 -0.80 16.05
C GLY A 592 -30.42 -1.25 16.89
N ALA A 593 -29.58 -0.29 17.27
CA ALA A 593 -28.47 -0.53 18.19
C ALA A 593 -28.91 -0.58 19.68
N LEU A 594 -30.21 -0.43 19.97
CA LEU A 594 -30.74 -0.44 21.33
C LEU A 594 -31.15 -1.86 21.75
N PHE A 595 -30.77 -2.23 22.97
CA PHE A 595 -31.11 -3.51 23.57
C PHE A 595 -32.34 -3.42 24.49
N HIS A 596 -33.25 -4.39 24.40
CA HIS A 596 -34.41 -4.55 25.27
C HIS A 596 -34.20 -5.75 26.25
N GLY A 597 -33.78 -5.49 27.49
CA GLY A 597 -33.72 -6.50 28.57
C GLY A 597 -32.44 -6.49 29.43
N THR A 598 -32.11 -7.64 30.06
CA THR A 598 -30.89 -7.84 30.91
C THR A 598 -29.81 -8.76 30.30
N SER A 599 -29.94 -9.13 29.03
CA SER A 599 -28.93 -9.91 28.28
C SER A 599 -27.95 -8.95 27.56
N ASN A 600 -26.75 -9.40 27.20
CA ASN A 600 -25.66 -8.53 26.73
C ASN A 600 -25.34 -8.66 25.23
N THR A 601 -26.22 -9.21 24.40
CA THR A 601 -25.93 -9.38 22.96
C THR A 601 -27.15 -9.14 22.07
N CYS A 602 -27.04 -8.06 21.28
CA CYS A 602 -27.39 -8.05 19.85
C CYS A 602 -26.14 -8.56 19.10
#